data_AF-A0A956BCX9-F1
#
_entry.id   AF-A0A956BCX9-F1
#
_cell.length_a   1.000
_cell.length_b   1.000
_cell.length_c   1.000
_cell.angle_alpha   90.00
_cell.angle_beta   90.00
_cell.angle_gamma   90.00
#
_symmetry.space_group_name_H-M   'P 1'
#
loop_
_entity.id
_entity.type
_entity.pdbx_description
1 polymer ?
#
loop_
_entity_poly.entity_id
_entity_poly.type
_entity_poly.pdbx_seq_one_letter_code
_entity_poly.pdbx_strand_id
1 'polypeptide(L)'
;MTRRGFTLIELMIVVAIIGLLAAVAIPAFEKSVRRSKTSEATINLRRIYDGAVTSYQSQQVDRDGAGRSPKFPDSVDPTPGENACCGASDRGQCPASTQAFVKPTWQQLQFSLDDPHYYWYVFDSEGEGAGAQFTARSSGNLNCDDIFSTFERIGFVDLLSGSIQGGSGIYVNRPLE
;
A
#
# COMPACT_ATOMS: atom_id res chain seq x y z
N MET A 1 -37.34 -35.30 -36.61
CA MET A 1 -36.10 -34.87 -35.93
C MET A 1 -36.16 -35.34 -34.49
N THR A 2 -35.40 -36.36 -34.11
CA THR A 2 -35.34 -36.86 -32.72
C THR A 2 -34.52 -35.89 -31.88
N ARG A 3 -35.17 -35.13 -31.00
CA ARG A 3 -34.48 -34.38 -29.94
C ARG A 3 -33.91 -35.39 -28.95
N ARG A 4 -32.58 -35.49 -28.86
CA ARG A 4 -31.91 -36.14 -27.73
C ARG A 4 -32.14 -35.25 -26.50
N GLY A 5 -32.90 -35.76 -25.54
CA GLY A 5 -33.12 -35.09 -24.25
C GLY A 5 -31.93 -35.33 -23.33
N PHE A 6 -31.56 -34.30 -22.56
CA PHE A 6 -30.54 -34.38 -21.51
C PHE A 6 -31.04 -35.30 -20.39
N THR A 7 -30.20 -36.22 -19.91
CA THR A 7 -30.60 -37.12 -18.82
C THR A 7 -30.36 -36.47 -17.45
N LEU A 8 -31.20 -36.81 -16.46
CA LEU A 8 -31.01 -36.34 -15.09
C LEU A 8 -29.68 -36.83 -14.50
N ILE A 9 -29.23 -38.03 -14.89
CA ILE A 9 -27.97 -38.60 -14.43
C ILE A 9 -26.74 -37.86 -14.99
N GLU A 10 -26.77 -37.42 -16.25
CA GLU A 10 -25.73 -36.55 -16.82
C GLU A 10 -25.63 -35.26 -16.01
N LEU A 11 -26.77 -34.67 -15.65
CA LEU A 11 -26.79 -33.44 -14.86
C LEU A 11 -26.21 -33.66 -13.46
N MET A 12 -26.53 -34.77 -12.79
CA MET A 12 -26.01 -35.07 -11.45
C MET A 12 -24.48 -35.23 -11.43
N ILE A 13 -23.92 -35.92 -12.43
CA ILE A 13 -22.46 -36.11 -12.52
C ILE A 13 -21.76 -34.77 -12.77
N VAL A 14 -22.32 -33.91 -13.64
CA VAL A 14 -21.77 -32.58 -13.92
C VAL A 14 -21.73 -31.72 -12.64
N VAL A 15 -22.81 -31.69 -11.87
CA VAL A 15 -22.86 -30.93 -10.61
C VAL A 15 -21.85 -31.49 -9.59
N ALA A 16 -21.68 -32.81 -9.51
CA ALA A 16 -20.69 -33.42 -8.63
C ALA A 16 -19.24 -33.02 -9.00
N ILE A 17 -18.91 -32.98 -10.29
CA ILE A 17 -17.57 -32.56 -10.76
C ILE A 17 -17.35 -31.06 -10.50
N ILE A 18 -18.35 -30.21 -10.78
CA ILE A 18 -18.25 -28.76 -10.50
C ILE A 18 -18.05 -28.50 -9.00
N GLY A 19 -18.75 -29.22 -8.13
CA GLY A 19 -18.59 -29.12 -6.68
C GLY A 19 -17.17 -29.46 -6.22
N LEU A 20 -16.57 -30.54 -6.76
CA LEU A 20 -15.19 -30.92 -6.45
C LEU A 20 -14.18 -29.85 -6.90
N LEU A 21 -14.34 -29.32 -8.12
CA LEU A 21 -13.47 -28.27 -8.64
C LEU A 21 -13.58 -26.98 -7.82
N ALA A 22 -14.81 -26.57 -7.46
CA ALA A 22 -15.05 -25.38 -6.66
C ALA A 22 -14.40 -25.46 -5.27
N ALA A 23 -14.45 -26.64 -4.62
CA ALA A 23 -13.87 -26.85 -3.30
C ALA A 23 -12.35 -26.58 -3.24
N VAL A 24 -11.62 -26.87 -4.31
CA VAL A 24 -10.17 -26.61 -4.40
C VAL A 24 -9.88 -25.21 -4.96
N ALA A 25 -10.68 -24.75 -5.93
CA ALA A 25 -10.43 -23.49 -6.64
C ALA A 25 -10.69 -22.24 -5.77
N ILE A 26 -11.76 -22.23 -4.97
CA ILE A 26 -12.14 -21.06 -4.14
C ILE A 26 -11.03 -20.66 -3.15
N PRO A 27 -10.52 -21.54 -2.27
CA PRO A 27 -9.48 -21.15 -1.31
C PRO A 27 -8.16 -20.75 -1.99
N ALA A 28 -7.84 -21.37 -3.13
CA ALA A 28 -6.66 -21.01 -3.91
C ALA A 28 -6.78 -19.59 -4.50
N PHE A 29 -7.96 -19.25 -5.03
CA PHE A 29 -8.24 -17.93 -5.56
C PHE A 29 -8.18 -16.85 -4.47
N GLU A 30 -8.81 -17.09 -3.32
CA GLU A 30 -8.77 -16.16 -2.18
C GLU A 30 -7.35 -15.87 -1.71
N LYS A 31 -6.50 -16.90 -1.62
CA LYS A 31 -5.08 -16.74 -1.27
C LYS A 31 -4.34 -15.87 -2.28
N SER A 32 -4.62 -16.03 -3.58
CA SER A 32 -4.01 -15.23 -4.63
C SER A 32 -4.42 -13.75 -4.54
N VAL A 33 -5.70 -13.48 -4.27
CA VAL A 33 -6.21 -12.12 -4.07
C VAL A 33 -5.56 -11.48 -2.84
N ARG A 34 -5.52 -12.19 -1.71
CA ARG A 34 -4.87 -11.73 -0.46
C ARG A 34 -3.40 -11.37 -0.68
N ARG A 35 -2.63 -12.24 -1.36
CA ARG A 35 -1.23 -11.97 -1.69
C ARG A 35 -1.08 -10.72 -2.56
N SER A 36 -2.00 -10.51 -3.50
CA SER A 36 -1.98 -9.32 -4.37
C SER A 36 -2.20 -8.04 -3.57
N LYS A 37 -3.14 -8.05 -2.61
CA LYS A 37 -3.39 -6.92 -1.68
C LYS A 37 -2.14 -6.60 -0.85
N THR A 38 -1.54 -7.58 -0.18
CA THR A 38 -0.30 -7.37 0.61
C THR A 38 0.86 -6.86 -0.24
N SER A 39 0.98 -7.34 -1.48
CA SER A 39 2.04 -6.93 -2.40
C SER A 39 1.90 -5.46 -2.80
N GLU A 40 0.68 -4.96 -2.96
CA GLU A 40 0.40 -3.56 -3.30
C GLU A 40 0.95 -2.61 -2.21
N ALA A 41 0.60 -2.86 -0.95
CA ALA A 41 1.10 -2.07 0.18
C ALA A 41 2.64 -2.05 0.23
N THR A 42 3.25 -3.21 0.08
CA THR A 42 4.72 -3.37 0.12
C THR A 42 5.42 -2.61 -1.01
N ILE A 43 4.89 -2.69 -2.24
CA ILE A 43 5.46 -2.01 -3.40
C ILE A 43 5.30 -0.49 -3.26
N ASN A 44 4.14 -0.02 -2.82
CA ASN A 44 3.90 1.42 -2.68
C ASN A 44 4.69 2.04 -1.53
N LEU A 45 4.81 1.36 -0.37
CA LEU A 45 5.72 1.80 0.70
C LEU A 45 7.18 1.83 0.25
N ARG A 46 7.57 0.93 -0.66
CA ARG A 46 8.91 0.99 -1.25
C ARG A 46 9.10 2.22 -2.14
N ARG A 47 8.12 2.55 -2.99
CA ARG A 47 8.16 3.77 -3.81
C ARG A 47 8.26 5.03 -2.94
N ILE A 48 7.48 5.10 -1.85
CA ILE A 48 7.53 6.20 -0.89
C ILE A 48 8.92 6.31 -0.25
N TYR A 49 9.49 5.19 0.20
CA TYR A 49 10.84 5.16 0.78
C TYR A 49 11.91 5.64 -0.22
N ASP A 50 11.88 5.14 -1.46
CA ASP A 50 12.86 5.51 -2.48
C ASP A 50 12.75 7.02 -2.83
N GLY A 51 11.52 7.57 -2.83
CA GLY A 51 11.27 9.00 -2.96
C GLY A 51 11.77 9.84 -1.78
N ALA A 52 11.62 9.35 -0.54
CA ALA A 52 12.13 10.00 0.67
C ALA A 52 13.67 10.07 0.67
N VAL A 53 14.33 8.98 0.26
CA VAL A 53 15.80 8.93 0.11
C VAL A 53 16.27 9.93 -0.95
N THR A 54 15.61 9.94 -2.11
CA THR A 54 15.98 10.81 -3.24
C THR A 54 15.78 12.29 -2.89
N SER A 55 14.64 12.63 -2.29
CA SER A 55 14.35 14.01 -1.86
C SER A 55 15.35 14.52 -0.84
N TYR A 56 15.70 13.72 0.18
CA TYR A 56 16.70 14.10 1.17
C TYR A 56 18.08 14.36 0.54
N GLN A 57 18.54 13.49 -0.37
CA GLN A 57 19.83 13.64 -1.04
C GLN A 57 19.86 14.86 -1.98
N SER A 58 18.72 15.24 -2.57
CA SER A 58 18.64 16.37 -3.49
C SER A 58 18.69 17.75 -2.82
N GLN A 59 18.41 17.83 -1.50
CA GLN A 59 18.31 19.09 -0.75
C GLN A 59 19.67 19.67 -0.31
N GLN A 60 20.81 19.09 -0.71
CA GLN A 60 22.11 19.40 -0.09
C GLN A 60 22.76 20.73 -0.51
N VAL A 61 22.15 21.58 -1.35
CA VAL A 61 22.78 22.87 -1.72
C VAL A 61 21.77 23.91 -2.22
N ASP A 62 21.50 24.94 -1.41
CA ASP A 62 20.92 26.19 -1.90
C ASP A 62 21.98 27.02 -2.66
N ARG A 63 21.56 27.74 -3.70
CA ARG A 63 22.45 28.57 -4.57
C ARG A 63 23.22 29.65 -3.80
N ASP A 64 22.74 30.04 -2.64
CA ASP A 64 23.33 31.10 -1.80
C ASP A 64 24.43 30.59 -0.86
N GLY A 65 24.77 29.29 -0.89
CA GLY A 65 25.81 28.70 -0.04
C GLY A 65 25.46 28.65 1.46
N ALA A 66 24.25 29.06 1.84
CA ALA A 66 23.70 28.80 3.16
C ALA A 66 23.30 27.33 3.23
N GLY A 67 24.09 26.52 3.94
CA GLY A 67 23.77 25.11 4.17
C GLY A 67 22.51 25.00 5.01
N ARG A 68 21.38 24.68 4.39
CA ARG A 68 20.21 24.18 5.12
C ARG A 68 20.48 22.73 5.48
N SER A 69 20.20 22.37 6.72
CA SER A 69 20.21 20.98 7.14
C SER A 69 19.20 20.20 6.29
N PRO A 70 19.61 19.17 5.53
CA PRO A 70 18.68 18.40 4.70
C PRO A 70 17.63 17.74 5.58
N LYS A 71 16.37 17.72 5.15
CA LYS A 71 15.27 17.10 5.90
C LYS A 71 14.42 16.23 5.00
N PHE A 72 13.71 15.28 5.59
CA PHE A 72 12.68 14.56 4.86
C PHE A 72 11.49 15.49 4.54
N PRO A 73 10.68 15.17 3.52
CA PRO A 73 9.45 15.90 3.24
C PRO A 73 8.56 16.03 4.48
N ASP A 74 7.85 17.15 4.65
CA ASP A 74 7.03 17.37 5.85
C ASP A 74 5.92 16.31 5.98
N SER A 75 5.50 16.03 7.22
CA SER A 75 4.45 15.04 7.49
C SER A 75 3.14 15.35 6.75
N VAL A 76 2.40 14.30 6.38
CA VAL A 76 1.14 14.40 5.66
C VAL A 76 0.09 13.45 6.21
N ASP A 77 -1.11 13.99 6.41
CA ASP A 77 -2.26 13.22 6.89
C ASP A 77 -2.63 12.05 5.97
N PRO A 78 -3.37 11.05 6.49
CA PRO A 78 -3.95 9.95 5.71
C PRO A 78 -4.52 10.41 4.36
N THR A 79 -4.00 9.81 3.29
CA THR A 79 -4.36 10.13 1.89
C THR A 79 -4.77 8.83 1.18
N PRO A 80 -5.97 8.76 0.53
CA PRO A 80 -6.91 9.86 0.26
C PRO A 80 -7.79 10.31 1.44
N GLY A 81 -7.76 9.59 2.55
CA GLY A 81 -8.43 9.94 3.80
C GLY A 81 -8.40 8.76 4.77
N GLU A 82 -8.64 9.02 6.05
CA GLU A 82 -8.84 7.96 7.05
C GLU A 82 -10.33 7.57 7.02
N ASN A 83 -10.66 6.53 6.28
CA ASN A 83 -12.01 5.98 6.27
C ASN A 83 -11.97 4.48 6.56
N ALA A 84 -12.94 4.03 7.36
CA ALA A 84 -13.00 2.67 7.88
C ALA A 84 -12.97 1.59 6.79
N CYS A 85 -13.37 1.89 5.55
CA CYS A 85 -13.24 0.98 4.42
C CYS A 85 -13.28 1.74 3.09
N CYS A 86 -12.12 1.92 2.47
CA CYS A 86 -11.87 3.12 1.70
C CYS A 86 -12.88 3.43 0.57
N GLY A 87 -13.90 4.25 0.86
CA GLY A 87 -14.89 4.76 -0.09
C GLY A 87 -16.22 4.00 -0.26
N ALA A 88 -16.57 3.01 0.56
CA ALA A 88 -17.89 2.34 0.55
C ALA A 88 -18.31 1.69 -0.79
N SER A 89 -17.37 1.05 -1.48
CA SER A 89 -17.70 0.04 -2.51
C SER A 89 -17.58 -1.36 -1.91
N ASP A 90 -18.41 -2.32 -2.36
CA ASP A 90 -18.43 -3.73 -1.90
C ASP A 90 -17.08 -4.50 -2.03
N ARG A 91 -16.01 -3.81 -2.42
CA ARG A 91 -14.68 -4.37 -2.73
C ARG A 91 -13.56 -3.88 -1.81
N GLY A 92 -13.84 -2.95 -0.88
CA GLY A 92 -12.85 -2.42 0.07
C GLY A 92 -11.71 -1.63 -0.58
N GLN A 93 -11.97 -0.98 -1.72
CA GLN A 93 -10.97 -0.23 -2.49
C GLN A 93 -11.21 1.28 -2.43
N CYS A 94 -10.16 2.01 -2.08
CA CYS A 94 -10.07 3.45 -2.25
C CYS A 94 -10.34 3.85 -3.70
N PRO A 95 -11.13 4.91 -3.95
CA PRO A 95 -11.28 5.44 -5.29
C PRO A 95 -9.93 5.95 -5.81
N ALA A 96 -9.73 5.83 -7.12
CA ALA A 96 -8.67 6.54 -7.82
C ALA A 96 -8.82 8.05 -7.51
N SER A 97 -7.79 8.65 -6.91
CA SER A 97 -7.83 10.07 -6.57
C SER A 97 -6.46 10.69 -6.77
N THR A 98 -6.17 11.05 -8.03
CA THR A 98 -5.01 11.87 -8.37
C THR A 98 -5.02 13.20 -7.59
N GLN A 99 -6.20 13.74 -7.28
CA GLN A 99 -6.33 14.97 -6.49
C GLN A 99 -5.94 14.80 -5.02
N ALA A 100 -6.02 13.61 -4.45
CA ALA A 100 -5.61 13.40 -3.07
C ALA A 100 -4.07 13.43 -2.90
N PHE A 101 -3.34 12.98 -3.92
CA PHE A 101 -1.87 12.92 -3.93
C PHE A 101 -1.18 14.19 -4.45
N VAL A 102 -1.89 15.33 -4.53
CA VAL A 102 -1.30 16.62 -4.95
C VAL A 102 -0.63 17.40 -3.82
N LYS A 103 -0.72 16.92 -2.56
CA LYS A 103 -0.08 17.60 -1.43
C LYS A 103 1.45 17.69 -1.63
N PRO A 104 2.12 18.77 -1.19
CA PRO A 104 3.54 18.99 -1.46
C PRO A 104 4.44 17.81 -1.06
N THR A 105 4.16 17.17 0.07
CA THR A 105 4.88 15.96 0.52
C THR A 105 4.86 14.86 -0.52
N TRP A 106 3.68 14.51 -1.06
CA TRP A 106 3.55 13.47 -2.08
C TRP A 106 4.26 13.82 -3.38
N GLN A 107 4.25 15.09 -3.78
CA GLN A 107 4.99 15.57 -4.94
C GLN A 107 6.51 15.48 -4.74
N GLN A 108 7.02 15.83 -3.56
CA GLN A 108 8.44 15.69 -3.21
C GLN A 108 8.88 14.22 -3.16
N LEU A 109 7.99 13.33 -2.69
CA LEU A 109 8.20 11.88 -2.71
C LEU A 109 7.99 11.26 -4.10
N GLN A 110 7.56 12.04 -5.09
CA GLN A 110 7.19 11.58 -6.44
C GLN A 110 6.21 10.39 -6.40
N PHE A 111 5.26 10.43 -5.46
CA PHE A 111 4.31 9.35 -5.23
C PHE A 111 2.89 9.78 -5.59
N SER A 112 2.25 8.99 -6.45
CA SER A 112 0.83 9.09 -6.79
C SER A 112 0.24 7.70 -7.01
N LEU A 113 -1.08 7.61 -6.78
CA LEU A 113 -1.91 6.46 -7.13
C LEU A 113 -3.09 6.96 -7.96
N ASP A 114 -3.05 6.62 -9.24
CA ASP A 114 -4.04 7.03 -10.23
C ASP A 114 -5.10 5.94 -10.47
N ASP A 115 -4.90 4.73 -9.91
CA ASP A 115 -5.82 3.61 -9.96
C ASP A 115 -6.48 3.34 -8.58
N PRO A 116 -7.62 2.63 -8.54
CA PRO A 116 -8.19 2.13 -7.29
C PRO A 116 -7.21 1.25 -6.54
N HIS A 117 -7.13 1.41 -5.23
CA HIS A 117 -6.10 0.81 -4.37
C HIS A 117 -6.70 0.41 -3.01
N TYR A 118 -6.05 -0.46 -2.25
CA TYR A 118 -6.61 -1.03 -1.01
C TYR A 118 -6.21 -0.29 0.28
N TYR A 119 -5.22 0.59 0.22
CA TYR A 119 -4.61 1.21 1.40
C TYR A 119 -4.55 2.72 1.29
N TRP A 120 -4.84 3.46 2.35
CA TRP A 120 -4.42 4.85 2.45
C TRP A 120 -3.00 4.94 3.00
N TYR A 121 -2.34 6.05 2.72
CA TYR A 121 -0.94 6.27 3.04
C TYR A 121 -0.78 7.48 3.95
N VAL A 122 0.17 7.37 4.89
CA VAL A 122 0.60 8.41 5.81
C VAL A 122 2.12 8.49 5.69
N PHE A 123 2.66 9.71 5.74
CA PHE A 123 4.09 9.93 5.85
C PHE A 123 4.32 10.87 7.02
N ASP A 124 5.04 10.39 8.03
CA ASP A 124 5.41 11.17 9.21
C ASP A 124 6.93 11.34 9.21
N SER A 125 7.42 12.57 9.37
CA SER A 125 8.85 12.87 9.42
C SER A 125 9.20 13.77 10.59
N GLU A 126 10.39 13.57 11.15
CA GLU A 126 10.89 14.37 12.26
C GLU A 126 12.39 14.62 12.11
N GLY A 127 12.84 15.79 12.59
CA GLY A 127 14.26 16.17 12.62
C GLY A 127 14.82 16.65 11.28
N GLU A 128 16.05 17.14 11.34
CA GLU A 128 16.82 17.64 10.19
C GLU A 128 18.27 17.16 10.31
N GLY A 129 18.98 17.08 9.19
CA GLY A 129 20.36 16.64 9.11
C GLY A 129 20.55 15.21 9.62
N ALA A 130 21.64 14.99 10.35
CA ALA A 130 21.92 13.71 10.99
C ALA A 130 20.91 13.46 12.12
N GLY A 131 20.32 12.26 12.16
CA GLY A 131 19.25 11.92 13.12
C GLY A 131 17.83 12.23 12.65
N ALA A 132 17.66 12.84 11.45
CA ALA A 132 16.34 12.94 10.84
C ALA A 132 15.77 11.53 10.60
N GLN A 133 14.46 11.38 10.75
CA GLN A 133 13.75 10.10 10.57
C GLN A 133 12.41 10.31 9.90
N PHE A 134 11.90 9.24 9.30
CA PHE A 134 10.54 9.19 8.79
C PHE A 134 9.93 7.80 8.96
N THR A 135 8.60 7.78 9.04
CA THR A 135 7.76 6.59 9.03
C THR A 135 6.74 6.73 7.91
N ALA A 136 6.82 5.85 6.92
CA ALA A 136 5.79 5.68 5.91
C ALA A 136 4.86 4.54 6.35
N ARG A 137 3.56 4.81 6.45
CA ARG A 137 2.55 3.83 6.85
C ARG A 137 1.52 3.68 5.74
N SER A 138 1.12 2.44 5.47
CA SER A 138 -0.05 2.13 4.66
C SER A 138 -1.04 1.31 5.49
N SER A 139 -2.27 1.77 5.58
CA SER A 139 -3.34 1.11 6.34
C SER A 139 -4.53 0.88 5.44
N GLY A 140 -5.19 -0.27 5.58
CA GLY A 140 -6.33 -0.63 4.76
C GLY A 140 -7.23 -1.61 5.49
N ASN A 141 -8.54 -1.39 5.39
CA ASN A 141 -9.53 -2.37 5.81
C ASN A 141 -9.99 -3.15 4.57
N LEU A 142 -9.69 -4.44 4.52
CA LEU A 142 -9.79 -5.22 3.29
C LEU A 142 -11.15 -5.90 3.11
N ASN A 143 -11.93 -6.00 4.20
CA ASN A 143 -13.26 -6.63 4.24
C ASN A 143 -14.36 -5.74 4.88
N CYS A 144 -14.02 -4.54 5.35
CA CYS A 144 -14.90 -3.57 6.00
C CYS A 144 -15.42 -3.92 7.41
N ASP A 145 -14.64 -4.64 8.23
CA ASP A 145 -15.03 -5.06 9.59
C ASP A 145 -14.44 -4.20 10.73
N ASP A 146 -13.98 -2.99 10.42
CA ASP A 146 -13.19 -2.11 11.30
C ASP A 146 -11.84 -2.66 11.82
N ILE A 147 -11.32 -3.74 11.23
CA ILE A 147 -9.96 -4.24 11.45
C ILE A 147 -9.05 -3.80 10.31
N PHE A 148 -7.90 -3.24 10.67
CA PHE A 148 -6.95 -2.68 9.71
C PHE A 148 -5.73 -3.58 9.54
N SER A 149 -5.39 -3.80 8.28
CA SER A 149 -4.08 -4.29 7.86
C SER A 149 -3.13 -3.10 7.72
N THR A 150 -2.11 -3.05 8.59
CA THR A 150 -1.16 -1.93 8.62
C THR A 150 0.24 -2.41 8.27
N PHE A 151 0.91 -1.67 7.40
CA PHE A 151 2.29 -1.88 7.01
C PHE A 151 3.06 -0.59 7.25
N GLU A 152 4.25 -0.69 7.83
CA GLU A 152 5.10 0.46 8.11
C GLU A 152 6.52 0.22 7.61
N ARG A 153 7.12 1.27 7.09
CA ARG A 153 8.53 1.31 6.72
C ARG A 153 9.17 2.57 7.27
N ILE A 154 10.30 2.39 7.94
CA ILE A 154 11.01 3.47 8.65
C ILE A 154 12.34 3.72 7.95
N GLY A 155 12.71 4.99 7.84
CA GLY A 155 14.05 5.42 7.47
C GLY A 155 14.58 6.45 8.47
N PHE A 156 15.89 6.45 8.68
CA PHE A 156 16.58 7.41 9.54
C PHE A 156 17.96 7.73 8.98
N VAL A 157 18.48 8.90 9.31
CA VAL A 157 19.82 9.32 8.95
C VAL A 157 20.75 9.01 10.12
N ASP A 158 21.75 8.18 9.87
CA ASP A 158 22.72 7.81 10.88
C ASP A 158 23.48 9.04 11.39
N LEU A 159 23.63 9.13 12.72
CA LEU A 159 24.18 10.30 13.41
C LEU A 159 25.68 10.53 13.10
N LEU A 160 26.40 9.48 12.72
CA LEU A 160 27.86 9.51 12.56
C LEU A 160 28.26 9.58 11.09
N SER A 161 27.64 8.76 10.26
CA SER A 161 27.95 8.64 8.83
C SER A 161 27.15 9.60 7.95
N GLY A 162 26.05 10.16 8.46
CA GLY A 162 25.11 10.97 7.65
C GLY A 162 24.44 10.17 6.53
N SER A 163 24.63 8.85 6.51
CA SER A 163 24.02 7.95 5.54
C SER A 163 22.57 7.67 5.93
N ILE A 164 21.70 7.59 4.92
CA ILE A 164 20.31 7.17 5.15
C ILE A 164 20.30 5.66 5.33
N GLN A 165 19.82 5.23 6.49
CA GLN A 165 19.55 3.85 6.81
C GLN A 165 18.04 3.65 6.92
N GLY A 166 17.59 2.43 6.77
CA GLY A 166 16.18 2.11 6.91
C GLY A 166 16.02 0.61 6.80
N GLY A 167 15.14 0.06 7.64
CA GLY A 167 14.92 -1.37 7.65
C GLY A 167 14.52 -1.83 6.25
N SER A 168 15.18 -2.90 5.77
CA SER A 168 14.59 -3.74 4.72
C SER A 168 13.29 -4.39 5.22
N GLY A 169 13.08 -4.42 6.53
CA GLY A 169 11.87 -4.92 7.17
C GLY A 169 10.72 -3.94 7.04
N ILE A 170 9.55 -4.50 6.76
CA ILE A 170 8.27 -3.82 6.88
C ILE A 170 7.67 -4.33 8.18
N TYR A 171 7.31 -3.42 9.08
CA TYR A 171 6.50 -3.81 10.22
C TYR A 171 5.08 -4.06 9.73
N VAL A 172 4.55 -5.22 10.05
CA VAL A 172 3.26 -5.68 9.56
C VAL A 172 2.39 -5.99 10.75
N ASN A 173 1.29 -5.27 10.88
CA ASN A 173 0.26 -5.55 11.86
C ASN A 173 -0.99 -6.05 11.14
N ARG A 174 -1.42 -7.27 11.49
CA ARG A 174 -2.57 -7.96 10.90
C ARG A 174 -2.58 -7.88 9.36
N PRO A 175 -1.62 -8.50 8.65
CA PRO A 175 -1.38 -8.28 7.21
C PRO A 175 -2.59 -8.47 6.28
N LEU A 176 -3.62 -9.14 6.77
CA LEU A 176 -4.73 -9.64 5.98
C LEU A 176 -6.09 -9.56 6.67
N GLU A 177 -6.13 -9.16 7.94
CA GLU A 177 -7.13 -9.69 8.88
C GLU A 177 -7.15 -11.24 8.98
#